data_AF-A0A7C7V4V9-F1
#
_entry.id   AF-A0A7C7V4V9-F1
#
_cell.length_a   1.000
_cell.length_b   1.000
_cell.length_c   1.000
_cell.angle_alpha   90.00
_cell.angle_beta   90.00
_cell.angle_gamma   90.00
#
_symmetry.space_group_name_H-M   'P 1'
#
loop_
_entity.id
_entity.type
_entity.pdbx_description
1 polymer ?
#
loop_
_entity_poly.entity_id
_entity_poly.type
_entity_poly.pdbx_seq_one_letter_code
_entity_poly.pdbx_strand_id
1 'polypeptide(L)'
;LMAACTSQDEAEIANGLIILNALEDEEAAFEMRVGKVRTMVLDEDFEMRTPVNPNANKRRVAYIEAMETRGLEPRVVAIDGDGWEFEEIGRQGAHDVLSRGELSCDTVLCSNDRLAIGFLAACYERGLRVGNGPGCALRVASHDDHPFSRFTCPALTTAAHDYDAVSKTGVETLFQLIENGGRFDKRRETLFPAHLIIRASA
;
A
#
# COMPACT_ATOMS: atom_id res chain seq x y z
N LEU A 1 -21.70 -1.96 20.77
CA LEU A 1 -20.80 -2.96 21.36
C LEU A 1 -19.53 -2.94 20.55
N MET A 2 -18.49 -2.25 21.03
CA MET A 2 -17.14 -2.39 20.51
C MET A 2 -16.64 -3.77 20.93
N ALA A 3 -16.33 -4.64 19.98
CA ALA A 3 -15.66 -5.89 20.28
C ALA A 3 -14.24 -5.56 20.74
N ALA A 4 -14.01 -5.74 22.03
CA ALA A 4 -12.69 -5.62 22.63
C ALA A 4 -11.80 -6.74 22.07
N CYS A 5 -10.82 -6.37 21.26
CA CYS A 5 -9.65 -7.20 21.08
C CYS A 5 -8.82 -7.03 22.36
N THR A 6 -9.08 -7.89 23.35
CA THR A 6 -8.25 -7.98 24.56
C THR A 6 -7.80 -9.41 24.71
N SER A 7 -6.47 -9.56 24.87
CA SER A 7 -5.74 -10.65 25.57
C SER A 7 -4.78 -11.55 24.78
N GLN A 8 -4.49 -11.30 23.49
CA GLN A 8 -3.39 -11.97 22.77
C GLN A 8 -2.18 -11.06 22.44
N ASP A 9 -2.28 -9.77 22.78
CA ASP A 9 -1.33 -8.72 22.40
C ASP A 9 0.12 -8.88 22.89
N GLU A 10 0.43 -9.78 23.84
CA GLU A 10 1.80 -9.90 24.40
C GLU A 10 2.64 -11.04 23.81
N ALA A 11 2.03 -12.02 23.13
CA ALA A 11 2.74 -13.20 22.60
C ALA A 11 2.94 -13.17 21.06
N GLU A 12 2.13 -12.41 20.32
CA GLU A 12 2.23 -12.29 18.85
C GLU A 12 3.18 -11.18 18.37
N ILE A 13 3.86 -10.50 19.30
CA ILE A 13 4.81 -9.41 19.04
C ILE A 13 6.08 -9.87 18.29
N ALA A 14 6.31 -11.18 18.15
CA ALA A 14 7.61 -11.72 17.75
C ALA A 14 7.93 -11.75 16.23
N ASN A 15 6.95 -11.69 15.32
CA ASN A 15 7.20 -11.96 13.88
C ASN A 15 6.50 -11.01 12.93
N GLY A 16 6.90 -9.75 12.96
CA GLY A 16 6.03 -8.74 12.42
C GLY A 16 6.66 -7.80 11.41
N LEU A 17 6.08 -7.85 10.21
CA LEU A 17 6.60 -7.24 9.00
C LEU A 17 5.58 -6.29 8.37
N ILE A 18 6.06 -5.13 7.89
CA ILE A 18 5.29 -4.24 7.01
C ILE A 18 5.24 -4.89 5.62
N ILE A 19 4.04 -5.28 5.16
CA ILE A 19 3.84 -5.88 3.84
C ILE A 19 3.66 -4.75 2.81
N LEU A 20 4.72 -4.47 2.07
CA LEU A 20 4.66 -3.72 0.80
C LEU A 20 5.34 -4.58 -0.26
N ASN A 21 4.63 -5.59 -0.74
CA ASN A 21 5.10 -6.38 -1.87
C ASN A 21 4.71 -5.64 -3.17
N ALA A 22 5.69 -5.02 -3.81
CA ALA A 22 5.64 -4.81 -5.26
C ALA A 22 6.06 -6.14 -5.91
N LEU A 23 5.11 -7.02 -6.24
CA LEU A 23 5.47 -8.25 -6.96
C LEU A 23 5.86 -7.92 -8.40
N GLU A 24 7.02 -8.43 -8.79
CA GLU A 24 7.15 -9.29 -9.97
C GLU A 24 8.03 -10.52 -9.58
N ASP A 25 7.42 -11.44 -8.81
CA ASP A 25 7.71 -12.85 -8.45
C ASP A 25 8.84 -13.35 -7.50
N GLU A 26 8.37 -14.28 -6.64
CA GLU A 26 8.90 -15.34 -5.75
C GLU A 26 9.93 -15.11 -4.61
N GLU A 27 10.73 -14.05 -4.52
CA GLU A 27 11.74 -13.99 -3.43
C GLU A 27 11.87 -12.69 -2.63
N ALA A 28 10.98 -11.71 -2.83
CA ALA A 28 11.10 -10.40 -2.19
C ALA A 28 10.13 -10.20 -1.02
N ALA A 29 10.23 -11.05 0.02
CA ALA A 29 9.70 -10.67 1.33
C ALA A 29 10.68 -9.64 1.95
N PHE A 30 10.41 -8.35 1.75
CA PHE A 30 11.29 -7.31 2.31
C PHE A 30 11.19 -7.30 3.84
N GLU A 31 12.21 -7.82 4.53
CA GLU A 31 12.31 -7.82 5.99
C GLU A 31 12.70 -6.43 6.52
N MET A 32 11.76 -5.72 7.16
CA MET A 32 12.00 -4.40 7.75
C MET A 32 12.10 -4.49 9.26
N ARG A 33 13.31 -4.43 9.80
CA ARG A 33 13.58 -4.16 11.22
C ARG A 33 13.59 -2.65 11.46
N VAL A 34 12.49 -2.09 11.95
CA VAL A 34 12.51 -0.78 12.62
C VAL A 34 13.19 -0.98 13.97
N GLY A 35 14.27 -0.23 14.24
CA GLY A 35 15.04 -0.36 15.48
C GLY A 35 14.14 -0.44 16.72
N LYS A 36 14.34 -1.49 17.54
CA LYS A 36 13.69 -1.78 18.85
C LYS A 36 12.16 -1.63 18.98
N VAL A 37 11.37 -1.31 17.96
CA VAL A 37 9.97 -0.88 18.14
C VAL A 37 9.04 -1.51 17.09
N ARG A 38 8.08 -2.29 17.61
CA ARG A 38 6.75 -2.66 17.07
C ARG A 38 6.60 -2.71 15.53
N THR A 39 6.61 -3.93 15.03
CA THR A 39 5.80 -4.43 13.92
C THR A 39 4.51 -3.63 13.66
N MET A 40 4.23 -3.33 12.40
CA MET A 40 2.90 -2.96 11.94
C MET A 40 2.47 -3.89 10.81
N VAL A 41 1.49 -4.74 11.07
CA VAL A 41 0.77 -5.46 10.03
C VAL A 41 -0.27 -4.48 9.48
N LEU A 42 -0.30 -4.29 8.17
CA LEU A 42 -1.37 -3.58 7.50
C LEU A 42 -2.43 -4.64 7.19
N ASP A 43 -3.52 -4.68 7.96
CA ASP A 43 -4.46 -5.81 7.87
C ASP A 43 -5.61 -5.55 6.89
N GLU A 44 -5.73 -4.35 6.34
CA GLU A 44 -6.80 -3.97 5.40
C GLU A 44 -6.21 -3.35 4.12
N ASP A 45 -6.39 -4.00 2.98
CA ASP A 45 -6.04 -3.46 1.65
C ASP A 45 -7.24 -2.68 1.08
N PHE A 46 -7.13 -1.35 1.08
CA PHE A 46 -8.15 -0.41 0.64
C PHE A 46 -7.96 -0.02 -0.82
N GLU A 47 -8.93 -0.38 -1.65
CA GLU A 47 -8.80 -0.26 -3.10
C GLU A 47 -10.14 -0.18 -3.83
N MET A 48 -10.10 0.23 -5.09
CA MET A 48 -11.26 0.16 -5.96
C MET A 48 -11.61 -1.29 -6.30
N ARG A 49 -12.89 -1.64 -6.29
CA ARG A 49 -13.41 -2.95 -6.66
C ARG A 49 -13.02 -3.34 -8.09
N THR A 50 -13.06 -2.38 -9.00
CA THR A 50 -12.72 -2.50 -10.42
C THR A 50 -11.64 -1.48 -10.77
N PRO A 51 -10.36 -1.74 -10.43
CA PRO A 51 -9.31 -0.76 -10.61
C PRO A 51 -9.01 -0.56 -12.10
N VAL A 52 -8.97 0.71 -12.53
CA VAL A 52 -8.58 1.08 -13.90
C VAL A 52 -7.09 0.85 -14.17
N ASN A 53 -6.27 0.78 -13.12
CA ASN A 53 -4.84 0.52 -13.19
C ASN A 53 -4.56 -0.97 -12.93
N PRO A 54 -4.00 -1.73 -13.89
CA PRO A 54 -3.68 -3.14 -13.70
C PRO A 54 -2.66 -3.40 -12.58
N ASN A 55 -1.84 -2.40 -12.21
CA ASN A 55 -0.88 -2.53 -11.11
C ASN A 55 -1.58 -2.74 -9.76
N ALA A 56 -2.80 -2.25 -9.58
CA ALA A 56 -3.57 -2.48 -8.36
C ALA A 56 -3.87 -3.97 -8.17
N ASN A 57 -4.21 -4.71 -9.24
CA ASN A 57 -4.43 -6.15 -9.17
C ASN A 57 -3.16 -6.91 -8.74
N LYS A 58 -2.00 -6.52 -9.27
CA LYS A 58 -0.72 -7.11 -8.87
C LYS A 58 -0.42 -6.85 -7.39
N ARG A 59 -0.64 -5.63 -6.91
CA ARG A 59 -0.46 -5.26 -5.48
C ARG A 59 -1.39 -6.04 -4.55
N ARG A 60 -2.66 -6.23 -4.96
CA ARG A 60 -3.62 -7.05 -4.21
C ARG A 60 -3.17 -8.50 -4.09
N VAL A 61 -2.78 -9.12 -5.21
CA VAL A 61 -2.25 -10.50 -5.22
C VAL A 61 -1.04 -10.60 -4.29
N ALA A 62 -0.13 -9.63 -4.39
CA ALA A 62 1.07 -9.52 -3.56
C ALA A 62 0.78 -9.40 -2.06
N TYR A 63 -0.25 -8.64 -1.69
CA TYR A 63 -0.75 -8.51 -0.33
C TYR A 63 -1.36 -9.82 0.18
N ILE A 64 -2.24 -10.45 -0.61
CA ILE A 64 -2.89 -11.73 -0.26
C ILE A 64 -1.84 -12.81 0.00
N GLU A 65 -0.91 -13.01 -0.94
CA GLU A 65 0.16 -14.01 -0.78
C GLU A 65 1.02 -13.76 0.45
N ALA A 66 1.32 -12.49 0.75
CA ALA A 66 2.11 -12.13 1.92
C ALA A 66 1.39 -12.40 3.24
N MET A 67 0.07 -12.19 3.29
CA MET A 67 -0.77 -12.50 4.44
C MET A 67 -0.86 -14.02 4.63
N GLU A 68 -1.18 -14.76 3.57
CA GLU A 68 -1.32 -16.22 3.59
C GLU A 68 -0.02 -16.93 3.98
N THR A 69 1.13 -16.49 3.44
CA THR A 69 2.46 -17.05 3.78
C THR A 69 2.77 -16.92 5.28
N ARG A 70 2.12 -15.99 5.97
CA ARG A 70 2.28 -15.74 7.41
C ARG A 70 1.18 -16.35 8.26
N GLY A 71 0.23 -17.05 7.64
CA GLY A 71 -0.94 -17.61 8.32
C GLY A 71 -1.93 -16.55 8.80
N LEU A 72 -1.90 -15.35 8.20
CA LEU A 72 -2.85 -14.27 8.46
C LEU A 72 -3.96 -14.29 7.42
N GLU A 73 -5.19 -13.95 7.82
CA GLU A 73 -6.33 -13.83 6.90
C GLU A 73 -6.22 -12.51 6.12
N PRO A 74 -6.10 -12.53 4.78
CA PRO A 74 -6.09 -11.32 3.98
C PRO A 74 -7.46 -10.63 4.02
N ARG A 75 -7.49 -9.32 4.26
CA ARG A 75 -8.72 -8.52 4.18
C ARG A 75 -8.57 -7.44 3.14
N VAL A 76 -9.48 -7.47 2.17
CA VAL A 76 -9.52 -6.54 1.04
C VAL A 76 -10.81 -5.73 1.15
N VAL A 77 -10.64 -4.43 1.38
CA VAL A 77 -11.72 -3.45 1.47
C VAL A 77 -11.90 -2.82 0.10
N ALA A 78 -12.78 -3.43 -0.69
CA ALA A 78 -13.10 -2.98 -2.04
C ALA A 78 -14.21 -1.92 -2.03
N ILE A 79 -13.88 -0.70 -2.48
CA ILE A 79 -14.80 0.42 -2.65
C ILE A 79 -15.26 0.59 -4.10
N ASP A 80 -16.46 1.13 -4.29
CA ASP A 80 -16.97 1.41 -5.63
C ASP A 80 -16.36 2.71 -6.19
N GLY A 81 -16.16 2.76 -7.51
CA GLY A 81 -15.61 3.92 -8.19
C GLY A 81 -15.12 3.59 -9.59
N ASP A 82 -15.24 4.55 -10.50
CA ASP A 82 -14.84 4.44 -11.90
C ASP A 82 -13.95 5.62 -12.31
N GLY A 83 -13.10 5.42 -13.32
CA GLY A 83 -12.24 6.48 -13.84
C GLY A 83 -11.01 6.76 -12.98
N TRP A 84 -10.55 8.01 -13.00
CA TRP A 84 -9.22 8.41 -12.51
C TRP A 84 -9.26 9.47 -11.39
N GLU A 85 -10.44 9.78 -10.86
CA GLU A 85 -10.64 10.73 -9.75
C GLU A 85 -10.39 10.06 -8.39
N PHE A 86 -9.23 9.41 -8.25
CA PHE A 86 -8.90 8.55 -7.10
C PHE A 86 -9.02 9.26 -5.75
N GLU A 87 -8.71 10.55 -5.65
CA GLU A 87 -8.84 11.29 -4.40
C GLU A 87 -10.30 11.35 -3.94
N GLU A 88 -11.23 11.65 -4.86
CA GLU A 88 -12.65 11.73 -4.51
C GLU A 88 -13.25 10.34 -4.30
N ILE A 89 -12.89 9.36 -5.15
CA ILE A 89 -13.28 7.96 -4.99
C ILE A 89 -12.82 7.42 -3.63
N GLY A 90 -11.55 7.65 -3.28
CA GLY A 90 -10.98 7.23 -2.01
C GLY A 90 -11.65 7.91 -0.83
N ARG A 91 -11.98 9.20 -0.93
CA ARG A 91 -12.69 9.96 0.12
C ARG A 91 -14.11 9.44 0.35
N GLN A 92 -14.88 9.25 -0.71
CA GLN A 92 -16.25 8.71 -0.62
C GLN A 92 -16.26 7.27 -0.10
N GLY A 93 -15.43 6.40 -0.68
CA GLY A 93 -15.32 5.01 -0.25
C GLY A 93 -14.87 4.88 1.21
N ALA A 94 -13.93 5.72 1.65
CA ALA A 94 -13.49 5.74 3.04
C ALA A 94 -14.62 6.17 3.99
N HIS A 95 -15.45 7.14 3.62
CA HIS A 95 -16.63 7.46 4.40
C HIS A 95 -17.57 6.26 4.54
N ASP A 96 -17.86 5.55 3.46
CA ASP A 96 -18.78 4.42 3.50
C ASP A 96 -18.24 3.32 4.43
N VAL A 97 -17.00 2.89 4.19
CA VAL A 97 -16.29 1.88 4.99
C VAL A 97 -16.26 2.26 6.48
N LEU A 98 -15.84 3.48 6.79
CA LEU A 98 -15.74 3.96 8.17
C LEU A 98 -17.13 4.10 8.82
N SER A 99 -18.21 4.38 8.06
CA SER A 99 -19.57 4.52 8.62
C SER A 99 -20.17 3.18 9.01
N ARG A 100 -19.81 2.15 8.24
CA ARG A 100 -20.28 0.78 8.43
C ARG A 100 -19.44 0.01 9.45
N GLY A 101 -18.29 0.56 9.84
CA GLY A 101 -17.35 -0.10 10.74
C GLY A 101 -16.75 -1.35 10.10
N GLU A 102 -16.47 -1.28 8.79
CA GLU A 102 -15.97 -2.42 8.01
C GLU A 102 -14.47 -2.68 8.21
N LEU A 103 -13.72 -1.70 8.75
CA LEU A 103 -12.33 -1.90 9.15
C LEU A 103 -12.29 -2.75 10.42
N SER A 104 -11.59 -3.87 10.36
CA SER A 104 -11.40 -4.75 11.52
C SER A 104 -10.15 -4.42 12.35
N CYS A 105 -9.28 -3.56 11.83
CA CYS A 105 -8.07 -3.09 12.49
C CYS A 105 -7.84 -1.59 12.28
N ASP A 106 -6.79 -1.08 12.92
CA ASP A 106 -6.42 0.34 12.91
C ASP A 106 -5.30 0.65 11.88
N THR A 107 -5.06 -0.22 10.90
CA THR A 107 -3.93 -0.14 9.95
C THR A 107 -4.39 -0.42 8.52
N VAL A 108 -4.38 0.62 7.68
CA VAL A 108 -4.90 0.55 6.30
C VAL A 108 -3.77 0.74 5.29
N LEU A 109 -3.67 -0.19 4.34
CA LEU A 109 -2.85 -0.06 3.14
C LEU A 109 -3.73 0.38 1.98
N CYS A 110 -3.52 1.56 1.43
CA CYS A 110 -4.21 1.97 0.21
C CYS A 110 -3.44 1.51 -1.04
N SER A 111 -4.15 1.03 -2.06
CA SER A 111 -3.51 0.52 -3.28
C SER A 111 -2.71 1.56 -4.08
N ASN A 112 -2.94 2.86 -3.86
CA ASN A 112 -2.08 3.95 -4.33
C ASN A 112 -2.20 5.20 -3.45
N ASP A 113 -1.23 6.10 -3.57
CA ASP A 113 -1.16 7.36 -2.83
C ASP A 113 -2.37 8.29 -3.06
N ARG A 114 -2.97 8.30 -4.26
CA ARG A 114 -4.12 9.20 -4.54
C ARG A 114 -5.39 8.72 -3.83
N LEU A 115 -5.63 7.41 -3.76
CA LEU A 115 -6.67 6.84 -2.89
C LEU A 115 -6.38 7.12 -1.42
N ALA A 116 -5.13 7.00 -0.99
CA ALA A 116 -4.73 7.30 0.38
C ALA A 116 -4.95 8.78 0.75
N ILE A 117 -4.67 9.71 -0.17
CA ILE A 117 -4.98 11.14 0.00
C ILE A 117 -6.49 11.34 0.25
N GLY A 118 -7.34 10.68 -0.53
CA GLY A 118 -8.79 10.67 -0.32
C GLY A 118 -9.19 10.09 1.04
N PHE A 119 -8.60 8.95 1.40
CA PHE A 119 -8.85 8.28 2.68
C PHE A 119 -8.45 9.17 3.88
N LEU A 120 -7.30 9.83 3.82
CA LEU A 120 -6.84 10.79 4.83
C LEU A 120 -7.81 11.97 4.96
N ALA A 121 -8.32 12.49 3.84
CA ALA A 121 -9.32 13.56 3.85
C ALA A 121 -10.61 13.12 4.56
N ALA A 122 -11.11 11.92 4.26
CA ALA A 122 -12.30 11.36 4.91
C ALA A 122 -12.10 11.13 6.42
N CYS A 123 -10.91 10.70 6.84
CA CYS A 123 -10.56 10.58 8.25
C CYS A 123 -10.59 11.94 8.95
N TYR A 124 -9.97 12.96 8.34
CA TYR A 124 -9.96 14.31 8.86
C TYR A 124 -11.38 14.89 9.00
N GLU A 125 -12.21 14.74 7.97
CA GLU A 125 -13.61 15.19 7.96
C GLU A 125 -14.45 14.53 9.07
N ARG A 126 -14.03 13.35 9.53
CA ARG A 126 -14.66 12.61 10.65
C ARG A 126 -14.01 12.85 12.00
N GLY A 127 -12.96 13.67 12.08
CA GLY A 127 -12.20 13.89 13.30
C GLY A 127 -11.36 12.69 13.75
N LEU A 128 -11.12 11.72 12.86
CA LEU A 128 -10.24 10.58 13.13
C LEU A 128 -8.79 11.00 12.92
N ARG A 129 -7.99 10.90 13.98
CA ARG A 129 -6.56 11.22 13.92
C ARG A 129 -5.80 10.06 13.28
N VAL A 130 -5.15 10.32 12.15
CA VAL A 130 -4.24 9.37 11.51
C VAL A 130 -2.80 9.63 11.94
N GLY A 131 -2.04 8.57 12.21
CA GLY A 131 -0.61 8.66 12.43
C GLY A 131 -0.03 7.51 13.26
N ASN A 132 1.29 7.45 13.36
CA ASN A 132 1.99 6.38 14.08
C ASN A 132 2.19 6.62 15.59
N GLY A 133 1.78 7.79 16.09
CA GLY A 133 1.89 8.20 17.49
C GLY A 133 0.71 7.79 18.38
N PRO A 134 0.85 7.96 19.71
CA PRO A 134 -0.23 7.69 20.65
C PRO A 134 -1.46 8.59 20.41
N GLY A 135 -2.66 8.04 20.61
CA GLY A 135 -3.92 8.74 20.42
C GLY A 135 -4.33 8.93 18.94
N CYS A 136 -3.63 8.26 18.01
CA CYS A 136 -4.11 8.12 16.64
C CYS A 136 -5.08 6.94 16.58
N ALA A 137 -6.17 7.13 15.84
CA ALA A 137 -7.19 6.11 15.61
C ALA A 137 -6.77 5.12 14.51
N LEU A 138 -5.99 5.58 13.53
CA LEU A 138 -5.62 4.80 12.35
C LEU A 138 -4.18 5.09 11.95
N ARG A 139 -3.55 4.12 11.29
CA ARG A 139 -2.32 4.26 10.52
C ARG A 139 -2.63 4.00 9.05
N VAL A 140 -2.04 4.78 8.17
CA VAL A 140 -2.28 4.70 6.72
C VAL A 140 -0.96 4.63 5.98
N ALA A 141 -0.82 3.64 5.11
CA ALA A 141 0.29 3.52 4.17
C ALA A 141 -0.23 3.31 2.75
N SER A 142 0.63 3.44 1.75
CA SER A 142 0.23 3.32 0.35
C SER A 142 1.39 2.94 -0.58
N HIS A 143 1.18 3.11 -1.89
CA HIS A 143 2.15 2.87 -2.95
C HIS A 143 2.20 4.06 -3.91
N ASP A 144 3.37 4.26 -4.52
CA ASP A 144 3.69 5.16 -5.66
C ASP A 144 4.63 6.33 -5.34
N ASP A 145 4.77 6.74 -4.08
CA ASP A 145 5.44 7.99 -3.70
C ASP A 145 5.05 9.20 -4.57
N HIS A 146 3.75 9.41 -4.71
CA HIS A 146 3.17 10.54 -5.41
C HIS A 146 3.75 11.86 -4.88
N PRO A 147 4.03 12.89 -5.71
CA PRO A 147 4.69 14.11 -5.26
C PRO A 147 4.05 14.82 -4.06
N PHE A 148 2.73 14.65 -3.89
CA PHE A 148 1.95 15.21 -2.80
C PHE A 148 1.92 14.38 -1.50
N SER A 149 2.39 13.13 -1.52
CA SER A 149 2.43 12.24 -0.34
C SER A 149 3.19 12.86 0.84
N ARG A 150 4.28 13.58 0.56
CA ARG A 150 5.08 14.29 1.58
C ARG A 150 4.38 15.51 2.19
N PHE A 151 3.33 16.02 1.54
CA PHE A 151 2.61 17.24 1.92
C PHE A 151 1.22 16.96 2.49
N THR A 152 0.81 15.69 2.55
CA THR A 152 -0.41 15.32 3.28
C THR A 152 -0.24 15.59 4.78
N CYS A 153 -1.35 15.65 5.51
CA CYS A 153 -1.36 15.84 6.95
C CYS A 153 -2.13 14.71 7.62
N PRO A 154 -1.45 13.69 8.21
CA PRO A 154 0.00 13.52 8.31
C PRO A 154 0.66 13.19 6.95
N ALA A 155 1.98 13.41 6.85
CA ALA A 155 2.75 13.02 5.66
C ALA A 155 2.70 11.49 5.48
N LEU A 156 2.43 11.05 4.25
CA LEU A 156 2.02 9.68 3.92
C LEU A 156 3.20 8.73 3.76
N THR A 157 3.23 7.65 4.53
CA THR A 157 4.15 6.51 4.39
C THR A 157 3.78 5.73 3.12
N THR A 158 4.74 5.44 2.25
CA THR A 158 4.47 4.86 0.93
C THR A 158 5.62 4.01 0.39
N ALA A 159 5.32 2.96 -0.37
CA ALA A 159 6.29 2.24 -1.19
C ALA A 159 6.54 3.00 -2.50
N ALA A 160 7.73 3.56 -2.63
CA ALA A 160 8.21 4.25 -3.81
C ALA A 160 8.77 3.27 -4.84
N HIS A 161 8.42 3.46 -6.11
CA HIS A 161 9.11 2.80 -7.20
C HIS A 161 10.35 3.60 -7.61
N ASP A 162 11.40 2.92 -8.07
CA ASP A 162 12.55 3.58 -8.70
C ASP A 162 12.20 3.99 -10.15
N TYR A 163 11.41 5.06 -10.28
CA TYR A 163 10.97 5.56 -11.60
C TYR A 163 12.14 5.96 -12.49
N ASP A 164 13.24 6.42 -11.91
CA ASP A 164 14.43 6.82 -12.66
C ASP A 164 15.11 5.59 -13.27
N ALA A 165 15.31 4.53 -12.50
CA ALA A 165 15.88 3.28 -13.01
C ALA A 165 14.94 2.60 -14.02
N VAL A 166 13.64 2.52 -13.72
CA VAL A 166 12.63 1.92 -14.63
C VAL A 166 12.59 2.67 -15.96
N SER A 167 12.51 4.01 -15.93
CA SER A 167 12.44 4.82 -17.15
C SER A 167 13.73 4.73 -17.96
N LYS A 168 14.89 4.81 -17.30
CA LYS A 168 16.20 4.67 -17.94
C LYS A 168 16.34 3.31 -18.61
N THR A 169 16.08 2.22 -17.90
CA THR A 169 16.18 0.87 -18.47
C THR A 169 15.16 0.63 -19.58
N GLY A 170 13.95 1.18 -19.46
CA GLY A 170 12.96 1.12 -20.53
C GLY A 170 13.43 1.79 -21.81
N VAL A 171 14.01 2.99 -21.71
CA VAL A 171 14.56 3.74 -22.85
C VAL A 171 15.79 3.03 -23.44
N GLU A 172 16.71 2.56 -22.60
CA GLU A 172 17.88 1.79 -23.03
C GLU A 172 17.47 0.50 -23.76
N THR A 173 16.46 -0.21 -23.25
CA THR A 173 15.93 -1.42 -23.88
C THR A 173 15.29 -1.11 -25.23
N LEU A 174 14.56 0.02 -25.36
CA LEU A 174 14.00 0.45 -26.63
C LEU A 174 15.08 0.76 -27.67
N PHE A 175 16.13 1.48 -27.30
CA PHE A 175 17.24 1.75 -28.22
C PHE A 175 17.94 0.46 -28.67
N GLN A 176 18.20 -0.47 -27.75
CA GLN A 176 18.75 -1.77 -28.08
C GLN A 176 17.83 -2.56 -29.03
N LEU A 177 16.51 -2.47 -28.87
CA LEU A 177 15.57 -3.13 -29.77
C LEU A 177 15.69 -2.58 -31.20
N ILE A 178 15.79 -1.26 -31.34
CA ILE A 178 15.94 -0.57 -32.63
C ILE A 178 17.27 -0.98 -33.29
N GLU A 179 18.37 -0.96 -32.54
CA GLU A 179 19.70 -1.33 -33.03
C GLU A 179 19.79 -2.81 -33.46
N ASN A 180 19.02 -3.70 -32.83
CA ASN A 180 18.94 -5.12 -33.18
C ASN A 180 17.90 -5.42 -34.29
N GLY A 181 17.42 -4.40 -35.00
CA GLY A 181 16.50 -4.58 -36.13
C GLY A 181 15.06 -4.89 -35.72
N GLY A 182 14.63 -4.40 -34.56
CA GLY A 182 13.24 -4.46 -34.10
C GLY A 182 12.84 -5.77 -33.44
N ARG A 183 13.79 -6.64 -33.10
CA ARG A 183 13.52 -7.91 -32.41
C ARG A 183 14.60 -8.27 -31.40
N PHE A 184 14.18 -8.94 -30.34
CA PHE A 184 15.08 -9.65 -29.43
C PHE A 184 14.89 -11.16 -29.59
N ASP A 185 15.97 -11.93 -29.39
CA ASP A 185 15.89 -13.40 -29.43
C ASP A 185 15.15 -13.98 -28.22
N LYS A 186 15.07 -13.23 -27.12
CA LYS A 186 14.37 -13.59 -25.89
C LYS A 186 13.68 -12.38 -25.28
N ARG A 187 12.56 -12.62 -24.59
CA ARG A 187 11.94 -11.63 -23.71
C ARG A 187 12.94 -11.28 -22.60
N ARG A 188 13.17 -9.98 -22.42
CA ARG A 188 13.97 -9.45 -21.31
C ARG A 188 13.04 -8.90 -20.26
N GLU A 189 13.24 -9.31 -19.02
CA GLU A 189 12.54 -8.80 -17.85
C GLU A 189 13.59 -8.27 -16.89
N THR A 190 13.34 -7.11 -16.31
CA THR A 190 14.24 -6.47 -15.36
C THR A 190 13.40 -5.93 -14.23
N LEU A 191 13.70 -6.41 -13.02
CA LEU A 191 12.96 -6.08 -11.82
C LEU A 191 13.68 -4.98 -11.05
N PHE A 192 12.91 -4.05 -10.51
CA PHE A 192 13.42 -2.95 -9.69
C PHE A 192 12.82 -3.06 -8.30
N PRO A 193 13.64 -3.00 -7.24
CA PRO A 193 13.13 -3.03 -5.89
C PRO A 193 12.32 -1.75 -5.61
N ALA A 194 11.21 -1.91 -4.87
CA ALA A 194 10.53 -0.78 -4.27
C ALA A 194 11.26 -0.34 -3.00
N HIS A 195 11.17 0.95 -2.67
CA HIS A 195 11.73 1.53 -1.45
C HIS A 195 10.62 2.03 -0.54
N LEU A 196 10.59 1.57 0.71
CA LEU A 196 9.64 2.07 1.68
C LEU A 196 10.09 3.42 2.26
N ILE A 197 9.28 4.45 2.05
CA ILE A 197 9.46 5.78 2.61
C ILE A 197 8.55 5.94 3.83
N ILE A 198 9.15 5.83 5.01
CA ILE A 198 8.43 6.04 6.28
C ILE A 198 8.20 7.52 6.54
N ARG A 199 6.96 7.87 6.85
CA ARG A 199 6.52 9.21 7.24
C ARG A 199 5.64 9.14 8.50
N ALA A 200 4.80 10.14 8.72
CA ALA A 200 4.07 10.29 9.98
C ALA A 200 2.75 9.51 10.02
N SER A 201 2.21 9.10 8.87
CA SER A 201 0.92 8.40 8.77
C SER A 201 0.97 6.94 9.24
N ALA A 202 2.14 6.30 9.23
CA ALA A 202 2.37 4.91 9.60
C ALA A 202 3.85 4.69 9.96
#